data_AF-A0AA48LYK9-F1
#
_entry.id   AF-A0AA48LYK9-F1
#
_cell.length_a   1.000
_cell.length_b   1.000
_cell.length_c   1.000
_cell.angle_alpha   90.00
_cell.angle_beta   90.00
_cell.angle_gamma   90.00
#
_symmetry.space_group_name_H-M   'P 1'
#
loop_
_entity.id
_entity.type
_entity.pdbx_description
1 polymer ?
#
loop_
_entity_poly.entity_id
_entity_poly.type
_entity_poly.pdbx_seq_one_letter_code
_entity_poly.pdbx_strand_id
1 'polypeptide(L)'
;MKNRRDRLARAREINDQLWRLKQIQLAQAESNVAALRAAESASFDLLVHSEPRILLPYIVTLATRRAEAEAALLQAQERAREYGRRMKLTEKLHKAANEIARRGESAFELQISVEGDDVSAR
;
A
#
# COMPACT_ATOMS: atom_id res chain seq x y z
N MET A 1 7.91 -27.70 9.03
CA MET A 1 6.91 -26.61 8.87
C MET A 1 7.40 -25.20 9.23
N LYS A 2 8.36 -25.02 10.16
CA LYS A 2 8.90 -23.70 10.57
C LYS A 2 9.30 -22.78 9.39
N ASN A 3 10.11 -23.27 8.45
CA ASN A 3 10.50 -22.54 7.23
C ASN A 3 9.34 -22.02 6.34
N ARG A 4 8.13 -22.59 6.41
CA ARG A 4 6.99 -22.10 5.62
C ARG A 4 6.25 -20.96 6.33
N ARG A 5 6.12 -21.02 7.65
CA ARG A 5 5.55 -19.92 8.47
C ARG A 5 6.45 -18.69 8.42
N ASP A 6 7.78 -18.88 8.55
CA ASP A 6 8.75 -17.78 8.51
C ASP A 6 8.78 -17.09 7.14
N ARG A 7 8.72 -17.86 6.05
CA ARG A 7 8.61 -17.29 4.69
C ARG A 7 7.36 -16.45 4.50
N LEU A 8 6.24 -16.87 5.07
CA LEU A 8 4.96 -16.18 4.93
C LEU A 8 4.87 -14.94 5.83
N ALA A 9 5.49 -14.98 7.01
CA ALA A 9 5.69 -13.80 7.87
C ALA A 9 6.57 -12.75 7.17
N ARG A 10 7.71 -13.14 6.58
CA ARG A 10 8.55 -12.24 5.78
C ARG A 10 7.82 -11.65 4.58
N ALA A 11 7.05 -12.47 3.85
CA ALA A 11 6.25 -11.99 2.72
C ALA A 11 5.20 -10.94 3.14
N ARG A 12 4.59 -11.11 4.32
CA ARG A 12 3.68 -10.11 4.90
C ARG A 12 4.39 -8.80 5.19
N GLU A 13 5.56 -8.86 5.85
CA GLU A 13 6.34 -7.68 6.20
C GLU A 13 6.79 -6.89 4.95
N ILE A 14 7.31 -7.60 3.94
CA ILE A 14 7.70 -6.99 2.66
C ILE A 14 6.48 -6.33 1.99
N ASN A 15 5.33 -6.99 1.96
CA ASN A 15 4.12 -6.42 1.36
C ASN A 15 3.59 -5.21 2.13
N ASP A 16 3.74 -5.17 3.46
CA ASP A 16 3.40 -3.99 4.26
C ASP A 16 4.32 -2.80 3.92
N GLN A 17 5.63 -3.03 3.85
CA GLN A 17 6.60 -2.00 3.45
C GLN A 17 6.33 -1.47 2.03
N LEU A 18 6.07 -2.36 1.08
CA LEU A 18 5.71 -1.99 -0.28
C LEU A 18 4.42 -1.18 -0.33
N TRP A 19 3.40 -1.56 0.46
CA TRP A 19 2.16 -0.82 0.52
C TRP A 19 2.36 0.60 1.08
N ARG A 20 3.11 0.74 2.18
CA ARG A 20 3.48 2.06 2.74
C ARG A 20 4.22 2.92 1.73
N LEU A 21 5.18 2.34 1.00
CA LEU A 21 5.89 3.06 -0.07
C LEU A 21 4.91 3.57 -1.13
N LYS A 22 3.91 2.77 -1.54
CA LYS A 22 2.90 3.19 -2.50
C LYS A 22 1.98 4.28 -1.95
N GLN A 23 1.67 4.27 -0.66
CA GLN A 23 0.93 5.36 -0.02
C GLN A 23 1.72 6.68 -0.03
N ILE A 24 3.02 6.64 0.28
CA ILE A 24 3.89 7.82 0.21
C ILE A 24 3.96 8.35 -1.22
N GLN A 25 4.14 7.47 -2.20
CA GLN A 25 4.16 7.86 -3.63
C GLN A 25 2.83 8.49 -4.08
N LEU A 26 1.70 7.97 -3.59
CA LEU A 26 0.39 8.55 -3.85
C LEU A 26 0.27 9.96 -3.25
N ALA A 27 0.62 10.12 -1.97
CA ALA A 27 0.56 11.42 -1.31
C ALA A 27 1.46 12.46 -2.00
N GLN A 28 2.65 12.05 -2.48
CA GLN A 28 3.52 12.93 -3.25
C GLN A 28 2.88 13.36 -4.59
N ALA A 29 2.22 12.43 -5.29
CA ALA A 29 1.53 12.75 -6.53
C ALA A 29 0.36 13.72 -6.30
N GLU A 30 -0.41 13.53 -5.23
CA GLU A 30 -1.49 14.43 -4.82
C GLU A 30 -0.95 15.83 -4.50
N SER A 31 0.16 15.91 -3.75
CA SER A 31 0.82 17.17 -3.44
C SER A 31 1.33 17.89 -4.70
N ASN A 32 1.88 17.16 -5.67
CA ASN A 32 2.39 17.76 -6.92
C ASN A 32 1.25 18.37 -7.74
N VAL A 33 0.11 17.68 -7.87
CA VAL A 33 -1.07 18.22 -8.57
C VAL A 33 -1.61 19.46 -7.85
N ALA A 34 -1.70 19.41 -6.51
CA ALA A 34 -2.14 20.56 -5.72
C ALA A 34 -1.22 21.79 -5.90
N ALA A 35 0.10 21.58 -5.86
CA ALA A 35 1.08 22.63 -6.07
C ALA A 35 0.98 23.25 -7.47
N LEU A 36 0.80 22.43 -8.51
CA LEU A 36 0.63 22.92 -9.89
C LEU A 36 -0.67 23.72 -10.06
N ARG A 37 -1.79 23.26 -9.46
CA ARG A 37 -3.05 24.02 -9.46
C ARG A 37 -2.93 25.37 -8.75
N ALA A 38 -2.24 25.39 -7.61
CA ALA A 38 -1.98 26.64 -6.90
C ALA A 38 -1.11 27.60 -7.72
N ALA A 39 -0.07 27.08 -8.38
CA ALA A 39 0.78 27.87 -9.26
C ALA A 39 0.04 28.39 -10.51
N GLU A 40 -0.84 27.58 -11.11
CA GLU A 40 -1.73 28.04 -12.20
C GLU A 40 -2.62 29.18 -11.73
N SER A 41 -3.33 29.01 -10.60
CA SER A 41 -4.20 30.04 -10.04
C SER A 41 -3.44 31.34 -9.78
N ALA A 42 -2.28 31.27 -9.11
CA ALA A 42 -1.46 32.44 -8.85
C ALA A 42 -0.98 33.11 -10.14
N SER A 43 -0.67 32.32 -11.18
CA SER A 43 -0.27 32.86 -12.49
C SER A 43 -1.43 33.56 -13.21
N PHE A 44 -2.65 33.05 -13.07
CA PHE A 44 -3.86 33.73 -13.57
C PHE A 44 -4.13 35.03 -12.82
N ASP A 45 -3.96 35.05 -11.49
CA ASP A 45 -4.11 36.28 -10.70
C ASP A 45 -3.09 37.35 -11.12
N LEU A 46 -1.86 36.94 -11.43
CA LEU A 46 -0.80 37.84 -11.90
C LEU A 46 -1.03 38.41 -13.31
N LEU A 47 -1.87 37.78 -14.15
CA LEU A 47 -2.22 38.34 -15.47
C LEU A 47 -2.92 39.69 -15.36
N VAL A 48 -3.58 39.98 -14.25
CA VAL A 48 -4.24 41.27 -14.00
C VAL A 48 -3.22 42.41 -13.89
N HIS A 49 -1.98 42.11 -13.51
CA HIS A 49 -0.95 43.10 -13.16
C HIS A 49 0.32 43.04 -14.02
N SER A 50 0.40 42.10 -14.97
CA SER A 50 1.64 41.79 -15.69
C SER A 50 1.44 41.68 -17.19
N GLU A 51 2.54 41.68 -17.95
CA GLU A 51 2.48 41.54 -19.41
C GLU A 51 1.98 40.14 -19.85
N PRO A 52 0.84 40.06 -20.59
CA PRO A 52 0.27 38.77 -20.98
C PRO A 52 1.19 37.91 -21.85
N ARG A 53 2.05 38.54 -22.65
CA ARG A 53 2.99 37.83 -23.55
C ARG A 53 3.98 36.93 -22.80
N ILE A 54 4.29 37.27 -21.55
CA ILE A 54 5.23 36.52 -20.71
C ILE A 54 4.50 35.44 -19.93
N LEU A 55 3.33 35.77 -19.36
CA LEU A 55 2.60 34.86 -18.49
C LEU A 55 1.81 33.78 -19.23
N LEU A 56 1.26 34.06 -20.41
CA LEU A 56 0.45 33.07 -21.14
C LEU A 56 1.24 31.79 -21.51
N PRO A 57 2.47 31.86 -22.05
CA PRO A 57 3.27 30.66 -22.31
C PRO A 57 3.60 29.87 -21.04
N TYR A 58 3.82 30.57 -19.93
CA TYR A 58 4.09 29.95 -18.63
C TYR A 58 2.86 29.20 -18.10
N ILE A 59 1.67 29.79 -18.19
CA ILE A 59 0.39 29.16 -17.82
C ILE A 59 0.14 27.91 -18.67
N VAL A 60 0.41 27.96 -19.98
CA VAL A 60 0.31 26.78 -20.86
C VAL A 60 1.26 25.68 -20.39
N THR A 61 2.50 26.04 -20.01
CA THR A 61 3.48 25.08 -19.49
C THR A 61 3.01 24.44 -18.18
N LEU A 62 2.43 25.22 -17.26
CA LEU A 62 1.85 24.70 -16.03
C LEU A 62 0.68 23.75 -16.30
N ALA A 63 -0.21 24.11 -17.23
CA ALA A 63 -1.33 23.27 -17.65
C ALA A 63 -0.88 21.92 -18.22
N THR A 64 0.16 21.91 -19.08
CA THR A 64 0.74 20.66 -19.59
C THR A 64 1.30 19.81 -18.46
N ARG A 65 2.10 20.41 -17.56
CA ARG A 65 2.67 19.69 -16.40
C ARG A 65 1.59 19.18 -15.45
N ARG A 66 0.49 19.91 -15.27
CA ARG A 66 -0.65 19.46 -14.46
C ARG A 66 -1.32 18.25 -15.08
N ALA A 67 -1.55 18.24 -16.39
CA ALA A 67 -2.12 17.09 -17.08
C ALA A 67 -1.24 15.84 -16.93
N GLU A 68 0.08 15.99 -17.06
CA GLU A 68 1.04 14.90 -16.82
C GLU A 68 1.01 14.42 -15.36
N ALA A 69 0.95 15.34 -14.39
CA ALA A 69 0.88 15.02 -12.98
C ALA A 69 -0.45 14.35 -12.59
N GLU A 70 -1.57 14.75 -13.20
CA GLU A 70 -2.88 14.12 -13.02
C GLU A 70 -2.89 12.68 -13.56
N ALA A 71 -2.25 12.44 -14.73
CA ALA A 71 -2.07 11.10 -15.24
C ALA A 71 -1.18 10.23 -14.33
N ALA A 72 -0.09 10.80 -13.79
CA ALA A 72 0.76 10.12 -12.82
C ALA A 72 0.02 9.80 -11.51
N LEU A 73 -0.85 10.71 -11.05
CA LEU A 73 -1.70 10.51 -9.88
C LEU A 73 -2.66 9.33 -10.08
N LEU A 74 -3.31 9.23 -11.25
CA LEU A 74 -4.18 8.09 -11.55
C LEU A 74 -3.42 6.76 -11.47
N GLN A 75 -2.23 6.69 -12.06
CA GLN A 75 -1.38 5.50 -11.97
C GLN A 75 -0.95 5.20 -10.52
N ALA A 76 -0.64 6.23 -9.73
CA ALA A 76 -0.28 6.07 -8.32
C ALA A 76 -1.47 5.53 -7.49
N GLN A 77 -2.68 6.00 -7.76
CA GLN A 77 -3.90 5.52 -7.11
C GLN A 77 -4.18 4.05 -7.45
N GLU A 78 -4.06 3.66 -8.72
CA GLU A 78 -4.23 2.27 -9.15
C GLU A 78 -3.23 1.34 -8.48
N ARG A 79 -1.94 1.73 -8.48
CA ARG A 79 -0.88 0.98 -7.80
C ARG A 79 -1.14 0.89 -6.29
N ALA A 80 -1.49 1.98 -5.62
CA ALA A 80 -1.79 1.97 -4.19
C ALA A 80 -2.96 1.01 -3.86
N ARG A 81 -4.00 0.97 -4.71
CA ARG A 81 -5.13 0.04 -4.57
C ARG A 81 -4.71 -1.41 -4.80
N GLU A 82 -3.91 -1.69 -5.82
CA GLU A 82 -3.40 -3.04 -6.10
C GLU A 82 -2.58 -3.57 -4.92
N TYR A 83 -1.61 -2.80 -4.44
CA TYR A 83 -0.75 -3.20 -3.32
C TYR A 83 -1.54 -3.31 -2.01
N GLY A 84 -2.53 -2.43 -1.78
CA GLY A 84 -3.44 -2.56 -0.65
C GLY A 84 -4.26 -3.86 -0.68
N ARG A 85 -4.74 -4.28 -1.87
CA ARG A 85 -5.42 -5.58 -2.05
C ARG A 85 -4.47 -6.75 -1.77
N ARG A 86 -3.24 -6.70 -2.30
CA ARG A 86 -2.20 -7.73 -2.08
C ARG A 86 -1.80 -7.86 -0.61
N MET A 87 -1.66 -6.74 0.10
CA MET A 87 -1.36 -6.73 1.53
C MET A 87 -2.49 -7.43 2.30
N LYS A 88 -3.76 -7.03 2.09
CA LYS A 88 -4.93 -7.66 2.73
C LYS A 88 -5.00 -9.16 2.47
N LEU A 89 -4.73 -9.61 1.24
CA LEU A 89 -4.71 -11.04 0.91
C LEU A 89 -3.61 -11.77 1.68
N THR A 90 -2.40 -11.20 1.73
CA THR A 90 -1.26 -11.79 2.43
C THR A 90 -1.51 -11.88 3.93
N GLU A 91 -2.14 -10.86 4.51
CA GLU A 91 -2.54 -10.85 5.91
C GLU A 91 -3.58 -11.95 6.21
N LYS A 92 -4.59 -12.12 5.34
CA LYS A 92 -5.58 -13.20 5.46
C LYS A 92 -4.92 -14.59 5.40
N LEU A 93 -4.02 -14.81 4.44
CA LEU A 93 -3.29 -16.07 4.32
C LEU A 93 -2.40 -16.34 5.54
N HIS A 94 -1.79 -15.29 6.09
CA HIS A 94 -0.99 -15.40 7.31
C HIS A 94 -1.83 -15.79 8.52
N LYS A 95 -2.99 -15.15 8.71
CA LYS A 95 -3.95 -15.50 9.77
C LYS A 95 -4.44 -16.95 9.64
N ALA A 96 -4.86 -17.35 8.44
CA ALA A 96 -5.32 -18.72 8.19
C ALA A 96 -4.21 -19.76 8.43
N ALA A 97 -2.97 -19.47 8.03
CA ALA A 97 -1.84 -20.36 8.29
C ALA A 97 -1.56 -20.52 9.80
N ASN A 98 -1.69 -19.44 10.57
CA ASN A 98 -1.52 -19.46 12.03
C ASN A 98 -2.68 -20.19 12.74
N GLU A 99 -3.90 -20.13 12.22
CA GLU A 99 -5.04 -20.87 12.77
C GLU A 99 -4.90 -22.39 12.54
N ILE A 100 -4.52 -22.81 11.33
CA ILE A 100 -4.27 -24.23 11.00
C ILE A 100 -3.14 -24.77 11.88
N ALA A 101 -2.08 -23.98 12.03
CA ALA A 101 -0.97 -24.24 12.92
C ALA A 101 -1.42 -24.53 14.37
N ARG A 102 -2.21 -23.61 14.94
CA ARG A 102 -2.71 -23.74 16.31
C ARG A 102 -3.60 -24.96 16.48
N ARG A 103 -4.50 -25.22 15.53
CA ARG A 103 -5.38 -26.41 15.57
C ARG A 103 -4.59 -27.72 15.50
N GLY A 104 -3.53 -27.77 14.69
CA GLY A 104 -2.65 -28.94 14.61
C GLY A 104 -1.87 -29.19 15.91
N GLU A 105 -1.40 -28.11 16.56
CA GLU A 105 -0.73 -28.18 17.87
C GLU A 105 -1.70 -28.67 18.96
N SER A 106 -2.92 -28.12 19.03
CA SER A 106 -3.94 -28.58 19.98
C SER A 106 -4.40 -30.04 19.75
N ALA A 107 -4.50 -30.48 18.50
CA ALA A 107 -4.84 -31.88 18.20
C ALA A 107 -3.73 -32.85 18.63
N PHE A 108 -2.47 -32.44 18.48
CA PHE A 108 -1.32 -33.22 18.92
C PHE A 108 -1.22 -33.29 20.45
N GLU A 109 -1.47 -32.18 21.16
CA GLU A 109 -1.54 -32.15 22.63
C GLU A 109 -2.65 -33.05 23.19
N LEU A 110 -3.82 -33.06 22.54
CA LEU A 110 -4.93 -33.97 22.88
C LEU A 110 -4.55 -35.43 22.66
N GLN A 111 -3.87 -35.76 21.56
CA GLN A 111 -3.45 -37.13 21.28
C GLN A 111 -2.43 -37.65 22.31
N ILE A 112 -1.44 -36.82 22.69
CA ILE A 112 -0.48 -37.17 23.76
C ILE A 112 -1.19 -37.38 25.10
N SER A 113 -2.20 -36.57 25.42
CA SER A 113 -2.94 -36.69 26.68
C SER A 113 -3.76 -37.98 26.74
N VAL A 114 -4.41 -38.36 25.64
CA VAL A 114 -5.17 -39.62 25.54
C VAL A 114 -4.24 -40.84 25.61
N GLU A 115 -3.09 -40.82 24.93
CA GLU A 115 -2.09 -41.90 25.00
C GLU A 115 -1.42 -41.98 26.38
N GLY A 116 -1.26 -40.86 27.08
CA GLY A 116 -0.69 -40.81 28.43
C GLY A 116 -1.62 -41.35 29.51
N ASP A 117 -2.92 -41.08 29.41
CA ASP A 117 -3.94 -41.59 30.33
C ASP A 117 -4.16 -43.12 30.16
N ASP A 118 -4.04 -43.65 28.94
CA ASP A 118 -4.17 -45.09 28.66
C ASP A 118 -3.01 -45.93 29.23
N VAL A 119 -1.83 -45.33 29.43
CA VAL A 119 -0.65 -46.00 30.02
C VAL A 119 -0.70 -45.99 31.55
N SER A 120 -1.40 -45.02 32.17
CA SER A 120 -1.55 -44.95 33.63
C SER A 120 -2.67 -45.83 34.19
N ALA A 121 -3.53 -46.40 33.34
CA ALA A 121 -4.68 -47.22 33.72
C ALA A 121 -4.42 -48.74 33.70
N ARG A 122 -3.17 -49.19 33.54
CA ARG A 122 -2.74 -50.60 33.62
C ARG A 122 -1.81 -50.83 34.80
#